data_AF-A0A961RRB9-F1
#
_entry.id   AF-A0A961RRB9-F1
#
_cell.length_a   1.000
_cell.length_b   1.000
_cell.length_c   1.000
_cell.angle_alpha   90.00
_cell.angle_beta   90.00
_cell.angle_gamma   90.00
#
_symmetry.space_group_name_H-M   'P 1'
#
loop_
_entity.id
_entity.type
_entity.pdbx_description
1 polymer ?
#
loop_
_entity_poly.entity_id
_entity_poly.type
_entity_poly.pdbx_seq_one_letter_code
_entity_poly.pdbx_strand_id
1 'polypeptide(L)' 'MSAVSALALGLAAGNAAAQERVVNVYNWSDYIDESILEDFTKETGIKVVYDVFDSNEILETKLLAG' A
#
# COMPACT_ATOMS: atom_id res chain seq x y z
N MET A 1 -48.26 31.15 -1.89
CA MET A 1 -46.82 31.49 -1.82
C MET A 1 -46.07 30.19 -1.75
N SER A 2 -45.13 30.00 -2.65
CA SER A 2 -44.54 28.74 -3.07
C SER A 2 -43.88 27.92 -1.96
N ALA A 3 -43.84 26.61 -2.25
CA ALA A 3 -43.04 25.56 -1.64
C ALA A 3 -41.53 25.89 -1.56
N VAL A 4 -40.79 24.89 -1.09
CA VAL A 4 -39.33 24.68 -1.15
C VAL A 4 -38.65 24.99 0.18
N SER A 5 -37.88 24.12 0.82
CA SER A 5 -37.62 22.69 0.67
C SER A 5 -36.84 22.30 1.92
N ALA A 6 -36.96 21.04 2.33
CA ALA A 6 -36.19 20.44 3.40
C ALA A 6 -34.70 20.79 3.27
N LEU A 7 -34.11 21.22 4.40
CA LEU A 7 -32.67 21.38 4.56
C LEU A 7 -32.02 20.01 4.40
N ALA A 8 -31.66 19.66 3.17
CA ALA A 8 -30.76 18.56 2.89
C ALA A 8 -29.41 18.93 3.49
N LEU A 9 -29.14 18.44 4.70
CA LEU A 9 -27.79 18.31 5.26
C LEU A 9 -27.03 17.37 4.32
N GLY A 10 -26.54 17.94 3.22
CA GLY A 10 -25.70 17.27 2.25
C GLY A 10 -24.51 16.70 2.99
N LEU A 11 -24.36 15.39 2.88
CA LEU A 11 -23.22 14.60 3.30
C LEU A 11 -21.94 15.20 2.71
N ALA A 12 -21.36 16.18 3.40
CA ALA A 12 -19.95 16.52 3.27
C ALA A 12 -19.15 15.49 4.08
N ALA A 13 -19.37 14.20 3.81
CA ALA A 13 -18.38 13.19 4.10
C ALA A 13 -17.25 13.46 3.10
N GLY A 14 -16.27 14.26 3.50
CA GLY A 14 -15.07 14.46 2.71
C GLY A 14 -14.57 13.09 2.27
N ASN A 15 -14.44 12.88 0.96
CA ASN A 15 -13.66 11.78 0.43
C ASN A 15 -12.24 11.96 0.98
N ALA A 16 -11.97 11.38 2.15
CA ALA A 16 -10.63 11.03 2.53
C ALA A 16 -10.13 10.13 1.41
N ALA A 17 -9.32 10.68 0.51
CA ALA A 17 -8.67 9.90 -0.53
C ALA A 17 -7.97 8.76 0.21
N ALA A 18 -8.44 7.54 0.01
CA ALA A 18 -7.87 6.37 0.66
C ALA A 18 -6.39 6.35 0.27
N GLN A 19 -5.50 6.58 1.23
CA GLN A 19 -4.08 6.55 0.96
C GLN A 19 -3.73 5.16 0.43
N GLU A 20 -3.07 5.13 -0.71
CA GLU A 20 -2.67 3.89 -1.35
C GLU A 20 -1.79 3.09 -0.38
N ARG A 21 -2.26 1.88 -0.02
CA ARG A 21 -1.58 1.04 0.96
C ARG A 21 -0.47 0.29 0.24
N VAL A 22 0.78 0.63 0.58
CA VAL A 22 1.98 0.02 0.00
C VAL A 22 2.88 -0.46 1.12
N VAL A 23 3.44 -1.66 0.97
CA VAL A 23 4.52 -2.19 1.80
C VAL A 23 5.77 -2.36 0.94
N ASN A 24 6.92 -1.90 1.44
CA ASN A 24 8.22 -2.10 0.80
C ASN A 24 8.94 -3.22 1.53
N VAL A 25 9.34 -4.25 0.81
CA VAL A 25 10.00 -5.44 1.34
C VAL A 25 11.36 -5.57 0.67
N TYR A 26 12.38 -5.84 1.48
CA TYR A 26 13.73 -6.12 0.99
C TYR A 26 14.19 -7.45 1.58
N ASN A 27 14.40 -8.45 0.73
CA ASN A 27 14.64 -9.82 1.15
C ASN A 27 15.73 -10.51 0.32
N TRP A 28 16.14 -11.71 0.73
CA TRP A 28 17.03 -12.56 -0.06
C TRP A 28 16.41 -12.95 -1.40
N SER A 29 17.26 -13.00 -2.43
CA SER A 29 16.91 -13.51 -3.77
C SER A 29 16.46 -14.98 -3.68
N ASP A 30 15.49 -15.38 -4.50
CA ASP A 30 14.95 -16.75 -4.60
C ASP A 30 14.40 -17.34 -3.29
N TYR A 31 14.03 -16.49 -2.32
CA TYR A 31 13.60 -16.92 -0.99
C TYR A 31 12.07 -17.03 -0.83
N ILE A 32 11.30 -16.45 -1.75
CA ILE A 32 9.84 -16.55 -1.78
C ILE A 32 9.37 -16.82 -3.21
N ASP A 33 8.26 -17.54 -3.34
CA ASP A 33 7.57 -17.68 -4.62
C ASP A 33 6.75 -16.41 -4.91
N GLU A 34 6.82 -15.92 -6.16
CA GLU A 34 6.10 -14.70 -6.58
C GLU A 34 4.58 -14.80 -6.39
N SER A 35 4.01 -16.01 -6.51
CA SER A 35 2.57 -16.24 -6.29
C SER A 35 2.12 -15.85 -4.88
N ILE A 36 2.99 -15.93 -3.87
CA ILE A 36 2.67 -15.51 -2.50
C ILE A 36 2.47 -13.99 -2.41
N LEU A 37 3.21 -13.22 -3.20
CA LEU A 37 3.06 -11.76 -3.25
C LEU A 37 1.76 -11.36 -3.95
N GLU A 38 1.38 -12.10 -4.99
CA GLU A 38 0.11 -11.93 -5.69
C GLU A 38 -1.08 -12.24 -4.77
N ASP A 39 -1.04 -13.38 -4.07
CA ASP A 39 -2.08 -13.78 -3.12
C ASP A 39 -2.20 -12.79 -1.97
N PHE A 40 -1.07 -12.35 -1.38
CA PHE A 40 -1.07 -11.32 -0.34
C PHE A 40 -1.72 -10.02 -0.82
N THR A 41 -1.38 -9.56 -2.02
CA THR A 41 -1.93 -8.33 -2.59
C THR A 41 -3.44 -8.47 -2.83
N LYS A 42 -3.88 -9.64 -3.32
CA LYS A 42 -5.29 -9.96 -3.58
C LYS A 42 -6.12 -10.03 -2.29
N GLU A 43 -5.60 -10.63 -1.23
CA GLU A 43 -6.30 -10.80 0.04
C GLU A 43 -6.38 -9.49 0.84
N THR A 44 -5.29 -8.72 0.85
CA THR A 44 -5.19 -7.54 1.72
C THR A 44 -5.53 -6.23 1.01
N GLY A 45 -5.40 -6.19 -0.31
CA GLY A 45 -5.43 -4.96 -1.11
C GLY A 45 -4.24 -4.03 -0.84
N ILE A 46 -3.13 -4.54 -0.29
CA ILE A 46 -1.89 -3.81 -0.06
C ILE A 46 -0.92 -4.14 -1.21
N LYS A 47 -0.39 -3.11 -1.88
CA LYS A 47 0.63 -3.30 -2.91
C LYS A 47 1.96 -3.64 -2.28
N VAL A 48 2.68 -4.60 -2.86
CA VAL A 48 4.03 -4.95 -2.44
C VAL A 48 5.04 -4.39 -3.44
N VAL A 49 5.99 -3.61 -2.93
CA VAL A 49 7.24 -3.31 -3.64
C VAL A 49 8.29 -4.27 -3.08
N TYR A 50 8.79 -5.17 -3.91
CA TYR A 50 9.68 -6.25 -3.48
C TYR A 50 11.04 -6.11 -4.16
N ASP A 51 12.04 -5.74 -3.37
CA ASP A 51 13.43 -5.69 -3.80
C ASP A 51 14.18 -6.90 -3.22
N VAL A 52 15.24 -7.33 -3.91
CA VAL A 52 16.07 -8.47 -3.48
C VAL A 52 17.54 -8.10 -3.28
N PHE A 53 18.22 -8.84 -2.41
CA PHE A 53 19.68 -8.82 -2.24
C PHE A 53 20.27 -10.24 -2.25
N ASP A 54 21.58 -10.33 -2.42
CA ASP A 54 22.35 -11.58 -2.52
C ASP A 54 23.44 -11.73 -1.45
N SER A 55 23.63 -10.72 -0.60
CA SER A 55 24.68 -10.65 0.42
C SER A 55 24.31 -9.69 1.55
N ASN A 56 24.87 -9.94 2.74
CA ASN A 56 24.63 -9.08 3.91
C ASN A 56 25.26 -7.70 3.74
N GLU A 57 26.37 -7.60 3.01
CA GLU A 57 27.06 -6.35 2.73
C GLU A 57 26.19 -5.40 1.89
N ILE A 58 25.46 -5.93 0.90
CA ILE A 58 24.50 -5.14 0.11
C ILE A 58 23.30 -4.73 0.95
N LEU A 59 22.80 -5.62 1.82
CA LEU A 59 21.74 -5.27 2.78
C LEU A 59 22.18 -4.11 3.69
N GLU A 60 23.33 -4.26 4.34
CA GLU A 60 23.89 -3.27 5.27
C GLU A 60 24.13 -1.93 4.59
N THR A 61 24.69 -1.94 3.37
CA THR A 61 24.93 -0.72 2.59
C THR A 61 23.63 0.06 2.35
N LYS A 62 22.52 -0.62 2.00
CA LYS A 62 21.21 0.04 1.80
C LYS A 62 20.66 0.63 3.09
N LEU A 63 20.85 -0.04 4.23
CA LEU A 63 20.38 0.44 5.55
C LEU A 63 21.18 1.64 6.05
N LEU A 64 22.49 1.66 5.79
CA LEU A 64 23.37 2.77 6.19
C LEU A 64 23.26 3.99 5.28
N ALA A 65 22.82 3.80 4.03
CA ALA A 65 22.72 4.87 3.03
C ALA A 65 21.63 5.92 3.37
N GLY A 66 20.66 5.60 4.23
CA GLY A 66 19.70 6.53 4.83
C GLY A 66 18.93 7.39 3.83
#